data_AF-A0A0B1SIT0-F1
#
_entry.id   AF-A0A0B1SIT0-F1
#
_cell.length_a   1.000
_cell.length_b   1.000
_cell.length_c   1.000
_cell.angle_alpha   90.00
_cell.angle_beta   90.00
_cell.angle_gamma   90.00
#
_symmetry.space_group_name_H-M   'P 1'
#
loop_
_entity.id
_entity.type
_entity.pdbx_description
1 polymer ?
#
loop_
_entity_poly.entity_id
_entity_poly.type
_entity_poly.pdbx_seq_one_letter_code
_entity_poly.pdbx_strand_id
1 'polypeptide(L)'
;CSPGPYQQDGDQCAIPIRHSTVTPSSFLEYPAYSQNDNYLDWEGAESNQGMYSGASASGTPLVWSTNDPSAIGYQKYNNYGPGYWMVELMMDCSKAENGWFELKGYLTPSTGWEPDIMQSSCEGNLGGSAPFQSNNHIARCGAVNVFTWGSVGCIIDQA
;
A
#
# COMPACT_ATOMS: atom_id res chain seq x y z
N CYS A 1 17.31 -6.46 0.59
CA CYS A 1 16.27 -6.51 -0.44
C CYS A 1 16.93 -6.87 -1.75
N SER A 2 16.28 -7.68 -2.56
CA SER A 2 16.78 -8.09 -3.88
C SER A 2 16.85 -6.86 -4.80
N PRO A 3 17.92 -6.69 -5.59
CA PRO A 3 18.12 -5.49 -6.41
C PRO A 3 17.53 -5.61 -7.83
N GLY A 4 16.77 -6.66 -8.15
CA GLY A 4 16.41 -6.95 -9.55
C GLY A 4 15.10 -7.71 -9.68
N PRO A 5 14.35 -7.47 -10.76
CA PRO A 5 12.94 -7.83 -10.85
C PRO A 5 12.71 -9.34 -10.79
N TYR A 6 11.55 -9.69 -10.23
CA TYR A 6 11.00 -11.05 -10.20
C TYR A 6 11.74 -12.00 -9.27
N GLN A 7 12.31 -11.48 -8.17
CA GLN A 7 13.06 -12.25 -7.17
C GLN A 7 12.36 -12.34 -5.81
N GLN A 8 11.08 -11.99 -5.75
CA GLN A 8 10.29 -11.87 -4.52
C GLN A 8 10.30 -13.14 -3.66
N ASP A 9 10.18 -14.33 -4.27
CA ASP A 9 10.15 -15.61 -3.55
C ASP A 9 11.39 -15.83 -2.64
N GLY A 10 12.53 -15.23 -3.00
CA GLY A 10 13.78 -15.28 -2.25
C GLY A 10 14.15 -13.97 -1.54
N ASP A 11 13.41 -12.89 -1.76
CA ASP A 11 13.71 -11.60 -1.15
C ASP A 11 13.21 -11.54 0.29
N GLN A 12 14.12 -11.29 1.21
CA GLN A 12 13.80 -11.10 2.62
C GLN A 12 13.00 -9.83 2.91
N CYS A 13 12.99 -8.87 1.97
CA CYS A 13 12.20 -7.65 2.07
C CYS A 13 10.83 -7.73 1.40
N ALA A 14 10.56 -8.78 0.62
CA ALA A 14 9.25 -8.98 0.03
C ALA A 14 8.29 -9.55 1.08
N ILE A 15 7.14 -8.91 1.23
CA ILE A 15 6.12 -9.33 2.18
C ILE A 15 4.97 -9.97 1.40
N PRO A 16 4.70 -11.27 1.58
CA PRO A 16 3.56 -11.92 0.95
C PRO A 16 2.25 -11.23 1.32
N ILE A 17 1.44 -10.95 0.30
CA ILE A 17 0.12 -10.34 0.42
C ILE A 17 -0.95 -11.09 -0.36
N ARG A 18 -2.19 -10.82 0.02
CA ARG A 18 -3.36 -11.16 -0.77
C ARG A 18 -4.37 -10.03 -0.69
N HIS A 19 -4.80 -9.57 -1.85
CA HIS A 19 -5.82 -8.53 -1.95
C HIS A 19 -7.16 -8.95 -1.32
N SER A 20 -7.72 -8.05 -0.52
CA SER A 20 -9.05 -8.18 0.08
C SER A 20 -9.96 -6.96 -0.16
N THR A 21 -9.48 -5.92 -0.86
CA THR A 21 -10.30 -4.75 -1.23
C THR A 21 -11.47 -5.18 -2.11
N VAL A 22 -12.67 -4.76 -1.71
CA VAL A 22 -13.89 -4.91 -2.52
C VAL A 22 -14.12 -3.62 -3.28
N THR A 23 -14.27 -3.70 -4.59
CA THR A 23 -14.49 -2.53 -5.46
C THR A 23 -15.75 -2.71 -6.30
N PRO A 24 -16.47 -1.63 -6.64
CA PRO A 24 -17.60 -1.70 -7.56
C PRO A 24 -17.11 -2.11 -8.96
N SER A 25 -18.00 -2.70 -9.77
CA SER A 25 -17.69 -3.17 -11.13
C SER A 25 -17.21 -2.07 -12.09
N SER A 26 -17.46 -0.80 -11.76
CA SER A 26 -16.96 0.35 -12.52
C SER A 26 -15.47 0.64 -12.31
N PHE A 27 -14.86 0.12 -11.25
CA PHE A 27 -13.45 0.37 -10.91
C PHE A 27 -12.57 -0.72 -11.49
N LEU A 28 -12.48 -0.76 -12.83
CA LEU A 28 -11.90 -1.88 -13.57
C LEU A 28 -10.38 -2.03 -13.40
N GLU A 29 -9.67 -0.95 -13.07
CA GLU A 29 -8.20 -0.92 -12.95
C GLU A 29 -7.70 -1.75 -11.77
N TYR A 30 -8.30 -1.57 -10.59
CA TYR A 30 -7.91 -2.29 -9.39
C TYR A 30 -7.95 -3.83 -9.56
N PRO A 31 -9.09 -4.46 -9.93
CA PRO A 31 -9.16 -5.91 -10.10
C PRO A 31 -8.34 -6.42 -11.28
N ALA A 32 -8.00 -5.57 -12.26
CA ALA A 32 -7.09 -5.93 -13.34
C ALA A 32 -5.64 -5.98 -12.84
N TYR A 33 -5.16 -4.93 -12.16
CA TYR A 33 -3.79 -4.84 -11.67
C TYR A 33 -3.51 -5.70 -10.43
N SER A 34 -4.52 -6.03 -9.62
CA SER A 34 -4.34 -6.85 -8.41
C SER A 34 -4.21 -8.35 -8.71
N GLN A 35 -4.44 -8.77 -9.95
CA GLN A 35 -4.27 -10.16 -10.35
C GLN A 35 -2.80 -10.53 -10.30
N ASN A 36 -2.46 -11.59 -9.56
CA ASN A 36 -1.08 -12.05 -9.35
C ASN A 36 -0.15 -10.95 -8.82
N ASP A 37 -0.69 -10.02 -8.03
CA ASP A 37 0.08 -9.16 -7.13
C ASP A 37 0.09 -9.86 -5.76
N ASN A 38 1.22 -10.49 -5.45
CA ASN A 38 1.42 -11.43 -4.35
C ASN A 38 2.39 -10.90 -3.29
N TYR A 39 3.12 -9.82 -3.56
CA TYR A 39 4.12 -9.27 -2.67
C TYR A 39 4.03 -7.74 -2.56
N LEU A 40 4.23 -7.21 -1.35
CA LEU A 40 4.70 -5.85 -1.19
C LEU A 40 6.22 -5.86 -1.29
N ASP A 41 6.76 -5.19 -2.31
CA ASP A 41 8.19 -5.12 -2.60
C ASP A 41 8.56 -3.81 -3.32
N TRP A 42 9.85 -3.65 -3.65
CA TRP A 42 10.41 -2.45 -4.30
C TRP A 42 10.66 -2.60 -5.81
N GLU A 43 10.30 -3.75 -6.40
CA GLU A 43 10.63 -4.13 -7.77
C GLU A 43 9.56 -3.73 -8.79
N GLY A 44 8.44 -3.16 -8.33
CA GLY A 44 7.35 -2.70 -9.18
C GLY A 44 6.40 -3.83 -9.52
N ALA A 45 6.10 -4.04 -10.81
CA ALA A 45 5.17 -5.09 -11.20
C ALA A 45 5.79 -6.49 -11.13
N GLU A 46 5.02 -7.49 -10.69
CA GLU A 46 5.45 -8.89 -10.76
C GLU A 46 5.36 -9.47 -12.17
N SER A 47 6.12 -10.55 -12.43
CA SER A 47 6.29 -11.14 -13.77
C SER A 47 4.99 -11.51 -14.47
N ASN A 48 3.97 -11.88 -13.69
CA ASN A 48 2.65 -12.27 -14.17
C ASN A 48 1.54 -11.39 -13.58
N GLN A 49 1.89 -10.22 -13.03
CA GLN A 49 0.89 -9.28 -12.53
C GLN A 49 -0.01 -8.82 -13.67
N GLY A 50 -1.29 -8.66 -13.35
CA GLY A 50 -2.30 -8.31 -14.33
C GLY A 50 -2.08 -6.95 -14.97
N MET A 51 -2.77 -6.74 -16.09
CA MET A 51 -2.65 -5.57 -16.94
C MET A 51 -4.03 -4.95 -17.15
N TYR A 52 -4.06 -3.64 -17.35
CA TYR A 52 -5.27 -2.93 -17.73
C TYR A 52 -5.05 -2.15 -19.02
N SER A 53 -5.95 -2.32 -19.99
CA SER A 53 -5.87 -1.65 -21.29
C SER A 53 -4.51 -1.81 -22.01
N GLY A 54 -3.83 -2.95 -21.81
CA GLY A 54 -2.51 -3.25 -22.38
C GLY A 54 -1.32 -2.61 -21.66
N ALA A 55 -1.53 -1.89 -20.56
CA ALA A 55 -0.48 -1.35 -19.71
C ALA A 55 -0.22 -2.27 -18.52
N SER A 56 1.06 -2.48 -18.19
CA SER A 56 1.49 -3.16 -16.96
C SER A 56 1.22 -2.31 -15.72
N ALA A 57 1.05 -2.97 -14.57
CA ALA A 57 1.04 -2.29 -13.27
C ALA A 57 2.39 -1.59 -12.99
N SER A 58 2.42 -0.72 -11.99
CA SER A 58 3.67 -0.14 -11.45
C SER A 58 4.00 -0.64 -10.05
N GLY A 59 3.28 -1.65 -9.58
CA GLY A 59 3.28 -2.17 -8.20
C GLY A 59 1.85 -2.42 -7.73
N THR A 60 1.66 -2.47 -6.42
CA THR A 60 0.34 -2.74 -5.82
C THR A 60 -0.67 -1.63 -6.09
N PRO A 61 -1.84 -1.92 -6.71
CA PRO A 61 -2.83 -0.92 -7.05
C PRO A 61 -3.63 -0.47 -5.81
N LEU A 62 -3.93 0.82 -5.75
CA LEU A 62 -4.86 1.41 -4.80
C LEU A 62 -6.14 1.83 -5.51
N VAL A 63 -7.21 2.00 -4.74
CA VAL A 63 -8.51 2.47 -5.23
C VAL A 63 -8.91 3.78 -4.56
N TRP A 64 -9.49 4.70 -5.33
CA TRP A 64 -10.10 5.89 -4.76
C TRP A 64 -11.24 5.49 -3.82
N SER A 65 -11.30 6.12 -2.64
CA SER A 65 -12.23 5.75 -1.59
C SER A 65 -12.86 6.95 -0.88
N THR A 66 -13.96 6.66 -0.18
CA THR A 66 -14.68 7.58 0.70
C THR A 66 -15.22 6.85 1.93
N ASN A 67 -15.56 7.60 2.97
CA ASN A 67 -16.20 7.12 4.19
C ASN A 67 -17.74 7.24 4.16
N ASP A 68 -18.34 7.68 3.03
CA ASP A 68 -19.79 7.75 2.84
C ASP A 68 -20.36 6.37 2.41
N PRO A 69 -21.16 5.69 3.25
CA PRO A 69 -21.71 4.35 2.95
C PRO A 69 -22.63 4.29 1.74
N SER A 70 -23.13 5.44 1.26
CA SER A 70 -24.01 5.52 0.10
C SER A 70 -23.26 5.70 -1.23
N ALA A 71 -21.96 6.01 -1.17
CA ALA A 71 -21.15 6.29 -2.35
C ALA A 71 -20.50 5.03 -2.92
N ILE A 72 -20.30 5.01 -4.24
CA ILE A 72 -19.70 3.85 -4.96
C ILE A 72 -18.27 3.51 -4.50
N GLY A 73 -17.53 4.50 -3.99
CA GLY A 73 -16.16 4.32 -3.49
C GLY A 73 -16.08 4.05 -1.99
N TYR A 74 -17.19 3.68 -1.34
CA TYR A 74 -17.17 3.40 0.10
C TYR A 74 -16.20 2.28 0.43
N GLN A 75 -15.32 2.52 1.41
CA GLN A 75 -14.45 1.49 1.98
C GLN A 75 -14.58 1.50 3.50
N LYS A 76 -14.88 0.34 4.10
CA LYS A 76 -15.20 0.20 5.53
C LYS A 76 -14.11 0.70 6.49
N TYR A 77 -12.85 0.73 6.06
CA TYR A 77 -11.73 1.20 6.90
C TYR A 77 -11.26 2.62 6.56
N ASN A 78 -11.86 3.26 5.54
CA ASN A 78 -11.69 4.68 5.36
C ASN A 78 -12.63 5.42 6.31
N ASN A 79 -12.09 5.90 7.43
CA ASN A 79 -12.80 6.76 8.38
C ASN A 79 -12.36 8.22 8.30
N TYR A 80 -11.59 8.59 7.26
CA TYR A 80 -10.82 9.83 7.18
C TYR A 80 -11.41 10.84 6.19
N GLY A 81 -12.42 10.44 5.42
CA GLY A 81 -13.12 11.30 4.48
C GLY A 81 -13.00 10.82 3.04
N PRO A 82 -13.51 11.59 2.07
CA PRO A 82 -13.32 11.31 0.65
C PRO A 82 -11.89 11.62 0.20
N GLY A 83 -11.46 10.99 -0.90
CA GLY A 83 -10.21 11.39 -1.58
C GLY A 83 -8.98 10.56 -1.22
N TYR A 84 -9.13 9.54 -0.38
CA TYR A 84 -8.04 8.63 -0.06
C TYR A 84 -7.91 7.54 -1.11
N TRP A 85 -6.69 7.29 -1.56
CA TRP A 85 -6.35 6.07 -2.28
C TRP A 85 -6.06 4.99 -1.24
N MET A 86 -6.72 3.83 -1.35
CA MET A 86 -6.69 2.79 -0.33
C MET A 86 -6.51 1.40 -0.95
N VAL A 87 -5.87 0.49 -0.22
CA VAL A 87 -5.88 -0.95 -0.49
C VAL A 87 -6.04 -1.72 0.83
N GLU A 88 -6.88 -2.74 0.84
CA GLU A 88 -7.01 -3.71 1.94
C GLU A 88 -6.28 -5.00 1.56
N LEU A 89 -5.26 -5.36 2.35
CA LEU A 89 -4.39 -6.51 2.12
C LEU A 89 -4.42 -7.44 3.34
N MET A 90 -4.54 -8.74 3.08
CA MET A 90 -4.06 -9.76 4.00
C MET A 90 -2.54 -9.86 3.80
N MET A 91 -1.77 -9.83 4.89
CA MET A 91 -0.32 -9.69 4.84
C MET A 91 0.34 -10.65 5.84
N ASP A 92 1.46 -11.26 5.45
CA ASP A 92 2.27 -12.07 6.37
C ASP A 92 3.10 -11.17 7.28
N CYS A 93 2.54 -10.80 8.44
CA CYS A 93 3.22 -9.94 9.41
C CYS A 93 4.50 -10.56 9.99
N SER A 94 4.77 -11.85 9.83
CA SER A 94 6.03 -12.46 10.29
C SER A 94 7.24 -12.02 9.47
N LYS A 95 7.00 -11.43 8.29
CA LYS A 95 8.02 -10.83 7.42
C LYS A 95 8.26 -9.35 7.70
N ALA A 96 7.46 -8.72 8.57
CA ALA A 96 7.65 -7.35 9.01
C ALA A 96 8.58 -7.27 10.23
N GLU A 97 9.34 -6.19 10.35
CA GLU A 97 10.26 -5.97 11.47
C GLU A 97 9.48 -5.58 12.73
N ASN A 98 9.25 -6.55 13.64
CA ASN A 98 8.39 -6.36 14.81
C ASN A 98 6.99 -5.82 14.44
N GLY A 99 6.47 -6.23 13.29
CA GLY A 99 5.20 -5.76 12.74
C GLY A 99 5.28 -4.43 11.99
N TRP A 100 6.45 -3.79 11.90
CA TRP A 100 6.66 -2.56 11.13
C TRP A 100 7.26 -2.86 9.76
N PHE A 101 6.88 -2.09 8.74
CA PHE A 101 7.40 -2.21 7.39
C PHE A 101 7.40 -0.86 6.68
N GLU A 102 8.18 -0.76 5.61
CA GLU A 102 8.29 0.45 4.80
C GLU A 102 7.41 0.35 3.55
N LEU A 103 6.89 1.49 3.10
CA LEU A 103 6.23 1.62 1.81
C LEU A 103 6.45 3.02 1.25
N LYS A 104 6.27 3.16 -0.07
CA LYS A 104 6.33 4.45 -0.73
C LYS A 104 5.29 4.55 -1.83
N GLY A 105 4.64 5.70 -1.93
CA GLY A 105 3.70 6.00 -2.99
C GLY A 105 4.39 6.18 -4.35
N TYR A 106 3.77 5.64 -5.40
CA TYR A 106 4.16 5.84 -6.79
C TYR A 106 2.95 6.26 -7.62
N LEU A 107 3.02 7.40 -8.32
CA LEU A 107 1.93 7.94 -9.12
C LEU A 107 2.28 7.94 -10.61
N THR A 108 1.57 7.11 -11.36
CA THR A 108 1.67 6.95 -12.82
C THR A 108 0.57 7.76 -13.53
N PRO A 109 0.79 8.32 -14.73
CA PRO A 109 1.95 8.13 -15.62
C PRO A 109 3.11 9.12 -15.48
N SER A 110 2.98 10.23 -14.74
CA SER A 110 3.93 11.35 -14.87
C SER A 110 4.61 11.85 -13.59
N THR A 111 4.19 11.40 -12.40
CA THR A 111 4.76 11.91 -11.14
C THR A 111 5.88 11.01 -10.59
N GLY A 112 5.72 9.70 -10.70
CA GLY A 112 6.67 8.73 -10.19
C GLY A 112 6.60 8.57 -8.67
N TRP A 113 7.74 8.25 -8.04
CA TRP A 113 7.87 8.12 -6.60
C TRP A 113 7.56 9.43 -5.89
N GLU A 114 6.93 9.35 -4.72
CA GLU A 114 6.85 10.48 -3.80
C GLU A 114 8.26 10.91 -3.34
N PRO A 115 8.46 12.16 -2.87
CA PRO A 115 9.76 12.60 -2.40
C PRO A 115 10.19 11.85 -1.12
N ASP A 116 11.50 11.82 -0.86
CA ASP A 116 12.05 11.33 0.40
C ASP A 116 11.55 12.17 1.59
N ILE A 117 11.17 11.48 2.66
CA ILE A 117 10.74 12.08 3.93
C ILE A 117 11.70 11.69 5.07
N MET A 118 11.36 12.00 6.31
CA MET A 118 12.07 11.49 7.50
C MET A 118 11.04 10.93 8.48
N GLN A 119 10.49 9.76 8.16
CA GLN A 119 9.46 9.14 8.97
C GLN A 119 10.07 8.54 10.24
N SER A 120 9.42 8.77 11.38
CA SER A 120 9.88 8.27 12.69
C SER A 120 8.72 7.85 13.61
N SER A 121 7.71 8.72 13.78
CA SER A 121 6.52 8.42 14.58
C SER A 121 5.24 8.74 13.84
N CYS A 122 4.19 7.97 14.11
CA CYS A 122 2.83 8.23 13.63
C CYS A 122 1.87 8.50 14.78
N GLU A 123 0.83 9.27 14.50
CA GLU A 123 -0.31 9.48 15.38
C GLU A 123 -1.27 8.28 15.34
N GLY A 124 -2.40 8.36 16.06
CA GLY A 124 -3.41 7.31 16.12
C GLY A 124 -3.25 6.35 17.30
N ASN A 125 -4.26 5.50 17.51
CA ASN A 125 -4.35 4.62 18.68
C ASN A 125 -3.31 3.49 18.65
N LEU A 126 -2.87 3.09 17.47
CA LEU A 126 -1.80 2.11 17.25
C LEU A 126 -0.50 2.75 16.74
N GLY A 127 -0.44 4.09 16.76
CA GLY A 127 0.73 4.89 16.42
C GLY A 127 1.88 4.74 17.43
N GLY A 128 2.80 5.70 17.40
CA GLY A 128 4.05 5.68 18.15
C GLY A 128 5.27 5.61 17.24
N SER A 129 6.41 5.27 17.81
CA SER A 129 7.70 5.21 17.10
C SER A 129 8.04 3.81 16.63
N ALA A 130 8.43 3.68 15.37
CA ALA A 130 9.04 2.48 14.84
C ALA A 130 10.46 2.29 15.40
N PRO A 131 11.02 1.06 15.39
CA PRO A 131 12.38 0.81 15.88
C PRO A 131 13.49 1.38 14.97
N PHE A 132 13.12 1.98 13.83
CA PHE A 132 14.01 2.59 12.84
C PHE A 132 13.43 3.90 12.31
N GLN A 133 14.27 4.66 11.60
CA GLN A 133 13.87 5.81 10.79
C GLN A 133 13.95 5.44 9.32
N SER A 134 13.11 6.05 8.49
CA SER A 134 13.05 5.78 7.06
C SER A 134 12.92 7.06 6.25
N ASN A 135 13.46 7.05 5.03
CA ASN A 135 13.17 8.06 4.02
C ASN A 135 11.86 7.79 3.24
N ASN A 136 11.16 6.72 3.59
CA ASN A 136 9.86 6.31 3.09
C ASN A 136 8.82 6.36 4.22
N HIS A 137 7.57 6.04 3.92
CA HIS A 137 6.56 5.86 4.95
C HIS A 137 6.79 4.56 5.74
N ILE A 138 6.46 4.60 7.02
CA ILE A 138 6.54 3.46 7.92
C ILE A 138 5.12 3.09 8.34
N ALA A 139 4.74 1.85 8.05
CA ALA A 139 3.44 1.28 8.31
C ALA A 139 3.54 0.15 9.34
N ARG A 140 2.39 -0.18 9.94
CA ARG A 140 2.24 -1.28 10.88
C ARG A 140 1.28 -2.33 10.34
N CYS A 141 1.73 -3.59 10.35
CA CYS A 141 0.93 -4.73 9.90
C CYS A 141 -0.30 -4.93 10.80
N GLY A 142 -1.44 -5.29 10.21
CA GLY A 142 -2.69 -5.50 10.94
C GLY A 142 -3.37 -4.21 11.43
N ALA A 143 -3.02 -3.07 10.85
CA ALA A 143 -3.57 -1.76 11.18
C ALA A 143 -4.01 -0.99 9.93
N VAL A 144 -4.83 0.04 10.12
CA VAL A 144 -5.12 1.05 9.08
C VAL A 144 -4.02 2.09 9.15
N ASN A 145 -3.24 2.19 8.08
CA ASN A 145 -2.13 3.14 7.96
C ASN A 145 -2.52 4.25 6.98
N VAL A 146 -2.51 5.50 7.44
CA VAL A 146 -2.88 6.67 6.66
C VAL A 146 -1.69 7.61 6.53
N PHE A 147 -1.44 8.07 5.31
CA PHE A 147 -0.26 8.87 4.99
C PHE A 147 -0.66 10.15 4.26
N THR A 148 0.10 11.22 4.51
CA THR A 148 0.05 12.45 3.71
C THR A 148 1.16 12.39 2.67
N TRP A 149 0.78 12.35 1.38
CA TRP A 149 1.72 12.26 0.25
C TRP A 149 2.91 13.22 0.38
N GLY A 150 4.13 12.69 0.32
CA GLY A 150 5.36 13.48 0.34
C GLY A 150 5.60 14.28 1.62
N SER A 151 4.99 13.88 2.74
CA SER A 151 5.14 14.53 4.05
C SER A 151 5.25 13.47 5.16
N VAL A 152 5.76 13.85 6.34
CA VAL A 152 5.88 12.95 7.50
C VAL A 152 4.55 12.65 8.21
N GLY A 153 3.45 13.27 7.78
CA GLY A 153 2.14 13.13 8.41
C GLY A 153 1.59 11.71 8.24
N CYS A 154 1.36 11.01 9.35
CA CYS A 154 0.77 9.67 9.35
C CYS A 154 -0.09 9.38 10.59
N ILE A 155 -1.09 8.52 10.41
CA ILE A 155 -1.98 8.00 11.46
C ILE A 155 -2.01 6.48 11.34
N ILE A 156 -1.91 5.77 12.46
CA ILE A 156 -2.03 4.31 12.54
C ILE A 156 -3.11 3.96 13.55
N ASP A 157 -4.20 3.37 13.05
CA ASP A 157 -5.37 3.00 13.85
C ASP A 157 -5.73 1.52 13.70
N GLN A 158 -6.60 1.04 14.59
CA GLN A 158 -7.14 -0.31 14.55
C GLN A 158 -7.88 -0.56 13.23
N ALA A 159 -7.61 -1.71 12.58
CA ALA A 159 -8.40 -2.24 11.48
C ALA A 159 -9.71 -2.89 11.96
#